data_AF-A0A2V8INQ2-F1
#
_entry.id   AF-A0A2V8INQ2-F1
#
_cell.length_a   1.000
_cell.length_b   1.000
_cell.length_c   1.000
_cell.angle_alpha   90.00
_cell.angle_beta   90.00
_cell.angle_gamma   90.00
#
_symmetry.space_group_name_H-M   'P 1'
#
loop_
_entity.id
_entity.type
_entity.pdbx_description
1 polymer ?
#
loop_
_entity_poly.entity_id
_entity_poly.type
_entity_poly.pdbx_seq_one_letter_code
_entity_poly.pdbx_strand_id
1 'polypeptide(L)'
;MNEISPLLLQLLEWIAGRPRSYAETMDVWRSTCPRLTIWEDAVISGLVQVEADGAGAHDLMVSLTALGRSALDTASCDRGKSVSDH
;
A
#
# COMPACT_ATOMS: atom_id res chain seq x y z
N MET A 1 1.02 -18.44 -2.72
CA MET A 1 1.97 -17.39 -2.26
C MET A 1 1.63 -16.15 -3.06
N ASN A 2 1.07 -15.13 -2.40
CA ASN A 2 0.70 -13.90 -3.10
C ASN A 2 2.00 -13.15 -3.42
N GLU A 3 2.42 -13.17 -4.67
CA GLU A 3 3.53 -12.37 -5.18
C GLU A 3 3.19 -10.89 -4.94
N ILE A 4 4.11 -10.12 -4.34
CA ILE A 4 3.90 -8.70 -4.15
C ILE A 4 4.10 -8.00 -5.50
N SER A 5 3.00 -7.61 -6.13
CA SER A 5 3.05 -6.96 -7.44
C SER A 5 3.70 -5.57 -7.38
N PRO A 6 4.26 -5.06 -8.49
CA PRO A 6 4.82 -3.70 -8.54
C PRO A 6 3.81 -2.60 -8.19
N LEU A 7 2.52 -2.84 -8.44
CA LEU A 7 1.44 -1.91 -8.11
C LEU A 7 1.12 -1.91 -6.61
N LEU A 8 1.20 -3.09 -5.97
CA LEU A 8 1.11 -3.22 -4.52
C LEU A 8 2.27 -2.51 -3.83
N LEU A 9 3.50 -2.64 -4.33
CA LEU A 9 4.64 -1.88 -3.80
C LEU A 9 4.44 -0.36 -3.92
N GLN A 10 3.94 0.12 -5.06
CA GLN A 10 3.62 1.54 -5.25
C GLN A 10 2.56 2.02 -4.25
N LEU A 11 1.54 1.21 -3.95
CA LEU A 11 0.56 1.49 -2.91
C LEU A 11 1.22 1.63 -1.54
N LEU A 12 2.08 0.68 -1.15
CA LEU A 12 2.77 0.72 0.13
C LEU A 12 3.69 1.94 0.23
N GLU A 13 4.47 2.23 -0.81
CA GLU A 13 5.36 3.38 -0.89
C GLU A 13 4.59 4.71 -0.77
N TRP A 14 3.43 4.79 -1.42
CA TRP A 14 2.55 5.96 -1.38
C TRP A 14 1.95 6.20 0.01
N ILE A 15 1.53 5.14 0.71
CA ILE A 15 1.03 5.22 2.10
C ILE A 15 2.19 5.50 3.08
N ALA A 16 3.39 4.97 2.81
CA ALA A 16 4.58 5.21 3.65
C ALA A 16 4.95 6.69 3.72
N GLY A 17 4.75 7.43 2.63
CA GLY A 17 5.11 8.85 2.53
C GLY A 17 4.34 9.75 3.50
N ARG A 18 3.06 9.43 3.78
CA ARG A 18 2.23 10.16 4.75
C ARG A 18 0.96 9.38 5.09
N PRO A 19 0.45 9.42 6.33
CA PRO A 19 -0.87 8.88 6.67
C PRO A 19 -1.94 9.51 5.78
N ARG A 20 -2.84 8.69 5.24
CA ARG A 20 -3.92 9.11 4.34
C ARG A 20 -5.26 8.64 4.85
N SER A 21 -6.33 9.35 4.49
CA SER A 21 -7.66 8.81 4.75
C SER A 21 -8.00 7.69 3.76
N TYR A 22 -8.90 6.80 4.17
CA TYR A 22 -9.46 5.75 3.34
C TYR A 22 -10.17 6.33 2.13
N ALA A 23 -10.90 7.45 2.30
CA ALA A 23 -11.59 8.13 1.22
C ALA A 23 -10.60 8.61 0.15
N GLU A 24 -9.49 9.25 0.56
CA GLU A 24 -8.47 9.72 -0.37
C GLU A 24 -7.77 8.55 -1.08
N THR A 25 -7.47 7.49 -0.33
CA THR A 25 -6.88 6.26 -0.88
C THR A 25 -7.82 5.64 -1.92
N MET A 26 -9.10 5.49 -1.61
CA MET A 26 -10.09 4.96 -2.54
C MET A 26 -10.28 5.83 -3.77
N ASP A 27 -10.23 7.15 -3.64
CA ASP A 27 -10.34 8.07 -4.79
C ASP A 27 -9.17 7.90 -5.77
N VAL A 28 -7.94 7.90 -5.25
CA VAL A 28 -6.72 7.72 -6.05
C VAL A 28 -6.68 6.33 -6.69
N TRP A 29 -6.88 5.26 -5.92
CA TRP A 29 -6.70 3.90 -6.42
C TRP A 29 -7.85 3.43 -7.32
N ARG A 30 -9.09 3.89 -7.10
CA ARG A 30 -10.23 3.60 -7.98
C ARG A 30 -10.03 4.19 -9.38
N SER A 31 -9.35 5.33 -9.49
CA SER A 31 -9.04 5.94 -10.79
C SER A 31 -7.89 5.24 -11.53
N THR A 32 -6.98 4.60 -10.78
CA THR A 32 -5.74 4.02 -11.31
C THR A 32 -5.95 2.59 -11.84
N CYS A 33 -6.91 1.84 -11.29
CA CYS A 33 -7.27 0.52 -11.80
C CYS A 33 -8.74 0.20 -11.52
N PRO A 34 -9.53 -0.28 -12.51
CA PRO A 34 -10.91 -0.71 -12.29
C PRO A 34 -11.01 -1.98 -11.44
N ARG A 35 -9.89 -2.68 -11.23
CA ARG A 35 -9.78 -3.84 -10.34
C ARG A 35 -9.19 -3.38 -9.00
N LEU A 36 -10.06 -3.20 -8.00
CA LEU A 36 -9.71 -2.88 -6.60
C LEU A 36 -8.85 -3.95 -5.89
N THR A 37 -8.41 -4.97 -6.62
CA THR A 37 -7.76 -6.17 -6.09
C THR A 37 -6.45 -5.87 -5.37
N ILE A 38 -5.70 -4.84 -5.78
CA ILE A 38 -4.44 -4.47 -5.09
C ILE A 38 -4.68 -3.95 -3.68
N TRP A 39 -5.73 -3.14 -3.50
CA TRP A 39 -6.11 -2.64 -2.19
C TRP A 39 -6.59 -3.79 -1.31
N GLU A 40 -7.47 -4.64 -1.84
CA GLU A 40 -7.99 -5.81 -1.14
C GLU A 40 -6.85 -6.76 -0.73
N ASP A 41 -5.91 -7.06 -1.64
CA ASP A 41 -4.75 -7.88 -1.36
C ASP A 41 -3.87 -7.27 -0.25
N ALA A 42 -3.68 -5.95 -0.25
CA ALA A 42 -2.91 -5.27 0.79
C ALA A 42 -3.55 -5.43 2.18
N VAL A 43 -4.88 -5.29 2.24
CA VAL A 43 -5.66 -5.43 3.47
C VAL A 43 -5.69 -6.89 3.93
N ILE A 44 -5.99 -7.83 3.02
CA ILE A 44 -6.05 -9.28 3.29
C ILE A 44 -4.68 -9.80 3.73
N SER A 45 -3.60 -9.32 3.12
CA SER A 45 -2.24 -9.69 3.47
C SER A 45 -1.76 -9.02 4.77
N GLY A 46 -2.53 -8.10 5.34
CA GLY A 46 -2.14 -7.37 6.55
C GLY A 46 -0.96 -6.42 6.35
N LEU A 47 -0.71 -5.96 5.12
CA LEU A 47 0.36 -5.01 4.79
C LEU A 47 -0.05 -3.57 5.15
N VAL A 48 -1.35 -3.28 5.08
CA VAL A 48 -1.94 -1.99 5.48
C VAL A 48 -2.99 -2.22 6.55
N GLN A 49 -3.17 -1.21 7.40
CA GLN A 49 -4.20 -1.19 8.41
C GLN A 49 -5.06 0.04 8.23
N VAL A 50 -6.37 -0.16 8.38
CA VAL A 50 -7.37 0.91 8.37
C VAL A 50 -7.88 1.06 9.79
N GLU A 51 -7.65 2.21 10.39
CA GLU A 51 -8.10 2.52 11.75
C GLU A 51 -9.02 3.74 11.72
N ALA A 52 -9.99 3.79 12.63
CA ALA A 52 -10.82 4.98 12.79
C ALA A 52 -10.07 6.02 13.63
N ASP A 53 -9.85 7.20 13.06
CA ASP A 53 -9.27 8.39 13.71
C ASP A 53 -10.35 9.24 14.40
N GLY A 54 -11.60 8.75 14.44
CA GLY A 54 -12.74 9.50 14.95
C GLY A 54 -14.06 8.71 14.95
N ALA A 55 -15.16 9.44 15.12
CA ALA A 55 -16.51 8.87 15.22
C ALA A 55 -17.21 8.67 13.87
N GLY A 56 -16.66 9.21 12.76
CA GLY A 56 -17.26 9.13 11.43
C GLY A 56 -16.59 8.10 10.52
N ALA A 57 -17.37 7.51 9.59
CA ALA A 57 -16.86 6.62 8.54
C ALA A 57 -15.85 7.30 7.58
N HIS A 58 -15.81 8.64 7.57
CA HIS A 58 -14.85 9.44 6.81
C HIS A 58 -13.52 9.65 7.53
N ASP A 59 -13.44 9.32 8.82
CA ASP A 59 -12.25 9.47 9.65
C ASP A 59 -11.38 8.21 9.64
N LEU A 60 -11.61 7.29 8.70
CA LEU A 60 -10.77 6.11 8.54
C LEU A 60 -9.40 6.54 8.01
N MET A 61 -8.35 6.32 8.78
CA MET A 61 -6.96 6.53 8.42
C MET A 61 -6.32 5.21 7.99
N VAL A 62 -5.54 5.27 6.92
CA VAL A 62 -4.78 4.17 6.35
C VAL A 62 -3.32 4.37 6.72
N SER A 63 -2.74 3.35 7.34
CA SER A 63 -1.33 3.32 7.73
C SER A 63 -0.68 1.98 7.35
N LEU A 64 0.65 2.00 7.23
CA LEU A 64 1.42 0.77 7.01
C LEU A 64 1.61 0.01 8.31
N THR A 65 1.36 -1.30 8.27
CA THR A 65 1.73 -2.22 9.35
C THR A 65 3.25 -2.46 9.35
N ALA A 66 3.75 -3.09 10.42
CA ALA A 66 5.13 -3.56 10.46
C ALA A 66 5.44 -4.50 9.29
N LEU A 67 4.49 -5.37 8.92
CA LEU A 67 4.62 -6.31 7.81
C LEU A 67 4.70 -5.58 6.46
N GLY A 68 3.85 -4.57 6.23
CA GLY A 68 3.90 -3.72 5.04
C GLY A 68 5.22 -2.98 4.88
N ARG A 69 5.77 -2.45 5.99
CA ARG A 69 7.07 -1.79 5.99
C ARG A 69 8.20 -2.76 5.65
N SER A 70 8.23 -3.95 6.25
CA SER A 70 9.24 -4.96 5.94
C SER A 70 9.16 -5.44 4.49
N ALA A 71 7.96 -5.60 3.94
CA ALA A 71 7.77 -5.95 2.54
C ALA A 71 8.29 -4.86 1.59
N LEU A 72 8.01 -3.60 1.90
CA LEU A 72 8.51 -2.45 1.14
C LEU A 72 10.04 -2.36 1.21
N ASP A 73 10.62 -2.54 2.40
CA ASP A 73 12.07 -2.53 2.62
C ASP A 73 12.76 -3.65 1.84
N THR A 74 12.25 -4.88 1.93
CA THR A 74 12.75 -6.05 1.19
C THR A 74 12.73 -5.81 -0.31
N ALA A 75 11.62 -5.29 -0.84
CA ALA A 75 11.49 -5.01 -2.26
C ALA A 75 12.34 -3.82 -2.75
N SER A 76 12.56 -2.82 -1.89
CA SER A 76 13.44 -1.70 -2.19
C SER A 76 14.90 -2.15 -2.30
N CYS A 77 15.31 -3.12 -1.48
CA CYS A 77 16.63 -3.75 -1.55
C CYS A 77 16.83 -4.56 -2.84
N ASP A 78 15.79 -5.21 -3.34
CA ASP A 78 15.83 -5.97 -4.59
C ASP A 78 15.81 -5.06 -5.83
N ARG A 79 15.03 -3.96 -5.81
CA ARG A 79 14.98 -2.97 -6.90
C ARG A 79 16.33 -2.28 -7.12
N GLY A 80 17.11 -2.08 -6.05
CA GLY A 80 18.46 -1.50 -6.10
C GLY A 80 19.52 -2.40 -6.76
N LYS A 81 19.22 -3.69 -7.01
CA LYS A 81 20.16 -4.63 -7.64
C LYS A 81 20.07 -4.73 -9.17
N SER A 82 19.13 -4.05 -9.82
CA SER A 82 18.91 -4.18 -11.27
C SER A 82 19.01 -2.84 -12.02
N VAL A 83 20.14 -2.15 -11.91
CA VAL A 83 20.66 -1.25 -12.97
C VAL A 83 22.19 -1.28 -12.90
N SER A 84 22.78 -2.28 -13.54
CA SER A 84 24.17 -2.28 -14.03
C SER A 84 24.32 -3.42 -15.03
N ASP A 85 23.73 -3.27 -16.22
CA ASP A 85 24.23 -3.94 -17.43
C ASP A 85 23.67 -3.26 -18.69
N HIS A 86 24.40 -2.28 -19.23
CA HIS A 86 24.91 -2.26 -20.60
C HIS A 86 25.82 -1.05 -20.83
#